data_AF-A0A831UH89-F1
#
_entry.id   AF-A0A831UH89-F1
#
_cell.length_a   1.000
_cell.length_b   1.000
_cell.length_c   1.000
_cell.angle_alpha   90.00
_cell.angle_beta   90.00
_cell.angle_gamma   90.00
#
_symmetry.space_group_name_H-M   'P 1'
#
loop_
_entity.id
_entity.type
_entity.pdbx_description
1 polymer ?
#
loop_
_entity_poly.entity_id
_entity_poly.type
_entity_poly.pdbx_seq_one_letter_code
_entity_poly.pdbx_strand_id
1 'polypeptide(L)'
;MGRILRGLAGGGDLRVVAAETADVVEEARRRHGLSPTATAALGRAMTGALLLAQLLLKTPKERLTLRVEGTGPLRGLVAEADAFGHVRGYVKNPQAEVPLREDGKLNVGALVG
;
A
#
# COMPACT_ATOMS: atom_id res chain seq x y z
N MET A 1 14.10 9.03 -1.44
CA MET A 1 13.04 9.71 -2.20
C MET A 1 12.31 8.65 -2.99
N GLY A 2 11.00 8.54 -2.82
CA GLY A 2 10.18 7.53 -3.46
C GLY A 2 10.26 7.64 -4.98
N ARG A 3 10.20 6.49 -5.66
CA ARG A 3 10.31 6.42 -7.13
C ARG A 3 9.47 5.30 -7.70
N ILE A 4 9.00 5.51 -8.91
CA ILE A 4 8.27 4.52 -9.70
C ILE A 4 9.06 4.31 -10.99
N LEU A 5 9.38 3.06 -11.30
CA LEU A 5 10.03 2.64 -12.53
C LEU A 5 9.02 1.86 -13.37
N ARG A 6 9.03 2.13 -14.68
CA ARG A 6 8.19 1.44 -15.66
C ARG A 6 9.08 0.90 -16.76
N GLY A 7 8.83 -0.32 -17.19
CA GLY A 7 9.63 -0.99 -18.21
C GLY A 7 8.81 -1.94 -19.06
N LEU A 8 9.37 -2.27 -20.22
CA LEU A 8 8.87 -3.29 -21.13
C LEU A 8 9.92 -4.41 -21.25
N ALA A 9 9.47 -5.65 -21.36
CA ALA A 9 10.31 -6.82 -21.60
C ALA A 9 9.69 -7.72 -22.68
N GLY A 10 10.47 -8.69 -23.18
CA GLY A 10 10.00 -9.67 -24.16
C GLY A 10 9.49 -9.04 -25.45
N GLY A 11 10.20 -8.05 -26.01
CA GLY A 11 9.78 -7.38 -27.25
C GLY A 11 8.58 -6.45 -27.12
N GLY A 12 8.09 -6.20 -25.91
CA GLY A 12 6.92 -5.33 -25.65
C GLY A 12 5.72 -6.07 -25.05
N ASP A 13 5.77 -7.41 -24.97
CA ASP A 13 4.66 -8.23 -24.50
C ASP A 13 4.50 -8.22 -22.97
N LEU A 14 5.55 -7.83 -22.24
CA LEU A 14 5.52 -7.75 -20.78
C LEU A 14 5.66 -6.30 -20.31
N ARG A 15 4.70 -5.85 -19.50
CA ARG A 15 4.75 -4.58 -18.77
C ARG A 15 5.20 -4.82 -17.33
N VAL A 16 6.20 -4.07 -16.89
CA VAL A 16 6.74 -4.12 -15.53
C VAL A 16 6.62 -2.76 -14.88
N VAL A 17 6.12 -2.72 -13.65
CA VAL A 17 6.12 -1.53 -12.80
C VAL A 17 6.74 -1.91 -11.47
N ALA A 18 7.68 -1.10 -10.99
CA ALA A 18 8.28 -1.22 -9.67
C ALA A 18 8.15 0.11 -8.92
N ALA A 19 7.92 0.05 -7.62
CA ALA A 19 7.80 1.23 -6.79
C ALA A 19 8.62 1.08 -5.51
N GLU A 20 9.43 2.08 -5.20
CA GLU A 20 10.10 2.25 -3.91
C GLU A 20 9.37 3.34 -3.15
N THR A 21 8.77 2.96 -2.02
CA THR A 21 7.78 3.79 -1.30
C THR A 21 8.14 4.00 0.16
N ALA A 22 9.37 3.70 0.57
CA ALA A 22 9.78 3.68 1.97
C ALA A 22 9.53 5.02 2.69
N ASP A 23 9.84 6.15 2.05
CA ASP A 23 9.61 7.49 2.60
C ASP A 23 8.12 7.86 2.65
N VAL A 24 7.35 7.47 1.64
CA VAL A 24 5.90 7.67 1.61
C VAL A 24 5.19 6.87 2.71
N VAL A 25 5.61 5.62 2.93
CA VAL A 25 5.07 4.77 4.00
C VAL A 25 5.49 5.27 5.38
N GLU A 26 6.73 5.73 5.53
CA GLU A 26 7.19 6.35 6.78
C GLU A 26 6.41 7.62 7.11
N GLU A 27 6.10 8.45 6.12
CA GLU A 27 5.27 9.64 6.32
C GLU A 27 3.86 9.25 6.79
N ALA A 28 3.24 8.23 6.19
CA ALA A 28 1.95 7.72 6.63
C ALA A 28 2.01 7.18 8.08
N ARG A 29 3.09 6.45 8.43
CA ARG A 29 3.33 5.95 9.80
C ARG A 29 3.37 7.09 10.81
N ARG A 30 4.13 8.15 10.51
CA ARG A 30 4.26 9.32 11.38
C ARG A 30 2.93 10.06 11.53
N ARG A 31 2.25 10.35 10.43
CA ARG A 31 0.98 11.10 10.42
C ARG A 31 -0.13 10.39 11.17
N HIS A 32 -0.22 9.07 11.02
CA HIS A 32 -1.31 8.29 11.61
C HIS A 32 -0.94 7.62 12.93
N GLY A 33 0.33 7.69 13.37
CA GLY A 33 0.82 6.95 14.52
C GLY A 33 0.53 5.46 14.34
N LEU A 34 1.10 4.84 13.31
CA LEU A 34 0.84 3.43 13.03
C LEU A 34 1.73 2.53 13.90
N SER A 35 1.17 1.43 14.40
CA SER A 35 1.93 0.30 14.93
C SER A 35 2.79 -0.36 13.82
N PRO A 36 3.82 -1.16 14.15
CA PRO A 36 4.61 -1.88 13.16
C PRO A 36 3.77 -2.71 12.18
N THR A 37 2.84 -3.54 12.65
CA THR A 37 2.04 -4.39 11.75
C THR A 37 1.01 -3.58 10.95
N ALA A 38 0.42 -2.51 11.53
CA ALA A 38 -0.45 -1.61 10.79
C ALA A 38 0.30 -0.82 9.71
N THR A 39 1.56 -0.43 9.97
CA THR A 39 2.46 0.19 8.99
C THR A 39 2.69 -0.74 7.80
N ALA A 40 2.97 -2.02 8.08
CA ALA A 40 3.15 -3.00 7.02
C ALA A 40 1.87 -3.22 6.20
N ALA A 41 0.70 -3.27 6.85
CA ALA A 41 -0.58 -3.43 6.17
C ALA A 41 -0.89 -2.23 5.26
N LEU A 42 -0.82 -1.01 5.79
CA LEU A 42 -1.09 0.21 5.01
C LEU A 42 -0.05 0.42 3.91
N GLY A 43 1.23 0.19 4.21
CA GLY A 43 2.32 0.36 3.24
C GLY A 43 2.21 -0.58 2.05
N ARG A 44 1.81 -1.85 2.28
CA ARG A 44 1.50 -2.80 1.20
C ARG A 44 0.34 -2.31 0.33
N ALA A 45 -0.73 -1.82 0.96
CA ALA A 45 -1.89 -1.31 0.24
C ALA A 45 -1.58 -0.05 -0.57
N MET A 46 -0.85 0.93 0.00
CA MET A 46 -0.44 2.15 -0.70
C MET A 46 0.49 1.85 -1.88
N THR A 47 1.46 0.95 -1.69
CA THR A 47 2.35 0.53 -2.77
C THR A 47 1.57 -0.21 -3.86
N GLY A 48 0.66 -1.11 -3.50
CA GLY A 48 -0.23 -1.77 -4.44
C GLY A 48 -1.12 -0.80 -5.22
N ALA A 49 -1.68 0.22 -4.56
CA ALA A 49 -2.48 1.25 -5.20
C ALA A 49 -1.66 2.02 -6.25
N LEU A 50 -0.41 2.40 -5.92
CA LEU A 50 0.51 3.03 -6.88
C LEU A 50 0.79 2.12 -8.08
N LEU A 51 1.11 0.85 -7.86
CA LEU A 51 1.40 -0.09 -8.95
C LEU A 51 0.19 -0.25 -9.90
N LEU A 52 -1.01 -0.42 -9.34
CA LEU A 52 -2.24 -0.54 -10.13
C LEU A 52 -2.59 0.77 -10.85
N ALA A 53 -2.43 1.91 -10.19
CA ALA A 53 -2.68 3.22 -10.79
C ALA A 53 -1.84 3.43 -12.06
N GLN A 54 -0.57 3.02 -12.02
CA GLN A 54 0.36 3.15 -13.15
C GLN A 54 0.05 2.19 -14.31
N LEU A 55 -0.69 1.12 -14.06
CA LEU A 55 -1.08 0.15 -15.08
C LEU A 55 -2.47 0.42 -15.68
N LEU A 56 -3.39 1.00 -14.88
CA LEU A 56 -4.80 1.07 -15.20
C LEU A 56 -5.27 2.48 -15.58
N LEU A 57 -4.71 3.53 -14.96
CA LEU A 57 -5.17 4.89 -15.21
C LEU A 57 -4.62 5.40 -16.53
N LYS A 58 -5.51 5.96 -17.35
CA LYS A 58 -5.20 6.46 -18.70
C LYS A 58 -5.25 7.97 -18.76
N THR A 59 -6.00 8.61 -17.86
CA THR A 59 -6.15 10.07 -17.85
C THR A 59 -5.74 10.68 -16.51
N PRO A 60 -5.25 11.94 -16.50
CA PRO A 60 -4.79 12.60 -15.28
C PRO A 60 -5.87 12.83 -14.21
N LYS A 61 -7.16 12.74 -14.58
CA LYS A 61 -8.29 12.98 -13.69
C LYS A 61 -8.74 11.72 -12.94
N GLU A 62 -8.26 10.56 -13.36
CA GLU A 62 -8.63 9.28 -12.76
C GLU A 62 -7.90 9.07 -11.43
N ARG A 63 -8.58 8.36 -10.53
CA ARG A 63 -8.04 7.91 -9.25
C ARG A 63 -8.38 6.44 -9.08
N LEU A 64 -7.49 5.72 -8.41
CA LEU A 64 -7.69 4.32 -8.04
C LEU A 64 -7.76 4.22 -6.53
N THR A 65 -8.85 3.67 -6.01
CA THR A 65 -9.05 3.43 -4.58
C THR A 65 -9.06 1.94 -4.29
N LEU A 66 -8.11 1.48 -3.48
CA LEU A 66 -8.10 0.16 -2.86
C LEU A 66 -8.74 0.24 -1.47
N ARG A 67 -9.79 -0.54 -1.25
CA ARG A 67 -10.43 -0.72 0.06
C ARG A 67 -10.33 -2.18 0.45
N VAL A 68 -9.80 -2.43 1.63
CA VAL A 68 -9.77 -3.76 2.24
C VAL A 68 -10.61 -3.70 3.50
N GLU A 69 -11.63 -4.53 3.55
CA GLU A 69 -12.43 -4.73 4.76
C GLU A 69 -12.06 -6.06 5.37
N GLY A 70 -11.86 -6.06 6.68
CA GLY A 70 -11.44 -7.24 7.40
C GLY A 70 -12.04 -7.26 8.79
N THR A 71 -12.21 -8.46 9.32
CA THR A 71 -12.80 -8.73 10.63
C THR A 71 -11.77 -8.69 11.76
N GLY A 72 -10.48 -8.57 11.43
CA GLY A 72 -9.38 -8.50 12.38
C GLY A 72 -9.25 -7.13 13.05
N PRO A 73 -8.28 -6.99 13.98
CA PRO A 73 -8.10 -5.79 14.80
C PRO A 73 -7.90 -4.48 14.02
N LEU A 74 -7.42 -4.54 12.77
CA LEU A 74 -7.27 -3.37 11.90
C LEU A 74 -8.63 -2.78 11.48
N ARG A 75 -9.69 -3.61 11.42
CA ARG A 75 -11.06 -3.32 10.96
C ARG A 75 -11.19 -2.88 9.48
N GLY A 76 -10.07 -2.77 8.77
CA GLY A 76 -9.98 -2.40 7.37
C GLY A 76 -9.06 -1.19 7.12
N LEU A 77 -8.77 -0.98 5.84
CA LEU A 77 -7.91 0.08 5.34
C LEU A 77 -8.39 0.63 3.99
N VAL A 78 -7.95 1.83 3.68
CA VAL A 78 -8.17 2.48 2.38
C VAL A 78 -6.85 3.06 1.91
N ALA A 79 -6.51 2.86 0.64
CA ALA A 79 -5.42 3.51 -0.06
C ALA A 79 -5.91 4.04 -1.41
N GLU A 80 -5.61 5.29 -1.73
CA GLU A 80 -5.97 5.92 -2.99
C GLU A 80 -4.72 6.46 -3.68
N ALA A 81 -4.57 6.16 -4.96
CA ALA A 81 -3.49 6.65 -5.80
C ALA A 81 -4.03 7.36 -7.05
N ASP A 82 -3.30 8.35 -7.54
CA ASP A 82 -3.61 9.05 -8.79
C ASP A 82 -2.60 8.72 -9.90
N ALA A 83 -2.90 9.17 -11.12
CA ALA A 83 -2.05 8.94 -12.30
C ALA A 83 -0.66 9.60 -12.20
N PHE A 84 -0.50 10.58 -11.31
CA PHE A 84 0.76 11.30 -11.09
C PHE A 84 1.69 10.58 -10.10
N GLY A 85 1.24 9.46 -9.52
CA GLY A 85 2.03 8.72 -8.55
C GLY A 85 1.95 9.29 -7.13
N HIS A 86 0.96 10.14 -6.84
CA HIS A 86 0.64 10.47 -5.45
C HIS A 86 -0.20 9.35 -4.84
N VAL A 87 -0.04 9.15 -3.53
CA VAL A 87 -0.84 8.19 -2.77
C VAL A 87 -1.15 8.72 -1.38
N ARG A 88 -2.35 8.39 -0.90
CA ARG A 88 -2.78 8.61 0.48
C ARG A 88 -3.52 7.39 0.97
N GLY A 89 -3.57 7.19 2.28
CA GLY A 89 -4.32 6.09 2.84
C GLY A 89 -4.43 6.19 4.35
N TYR A 90 -5.35 5.43 4.92
CA TYR A 90 -5.55 5.31 6.36
C TYR A 90 -6.03 3.91 6.71
N VAL A 91 -5.91 3.56 7.99
CA VAL A 91 -6.48 2.34 8.57
C VAL A 91 -7.50 2.73 9.63
N LYS A 92 -8.49 1.89 9.90
CA LYS A 92 -9.52 2.20 10.92
C LYS A 92 -8.97 2.16 12.35
N ASN A 93 -7.95 1.34 12.61
CA ASN A 93 -7.32 1.23 13.93
C ASN A 93 -5.78 1.32 13.82
N PRO A 94 -5.20 2.53 13.89
CA PRO A 94 -3.75 2.76 13.69
C PRO A 94 -2.83 2.01 14.64
N GLN A 95 -3.27 1.80 15.88
CA GLN A 95 -2.49 1.18 16.95
C GLN A 95 -2.78 -0.33 17.10
N ALA A 96 -3.54 -0.91 16.16
CA ALA A 96 -3.83 -2.33 16.18
C ALA A 96 -2.54 -3.14 16.06
N GLU A 97 -2.38 -4.16 16.91
CA GLU A 97 -1.21 -5.02 16.90
C GLU A 97 -1.63 -6.46 17.17
N VAL A 98 -0.83 -7.40 16.67
CA VAL A 98 -0.99 -8.84 16.89
C VAL A 98 0.39 -9.46 17.13
N PRO A 99 0.47 -10.64 17.76
CA PRO A 99 1.73 -11.35 17.85
C PRO A 99 2.36 -11.58 16.47
N LEU A 100 3.69 -11.61 16.43
CA LEU A 100 4.44 -12.02 15.24
C LEU A 100 4.01 -13.43 14.81
N ARG A 101 4.19 -13.72 13.52
CA ARG A 101 4.09 -15.08 13.00
C ARG A 101 5.18 -15.96 13.59
N GLU A 102 5.02 -17.28 13.48
CA GLU A 102 6.03 -18.26 13.88
C GLU A 102 7.39 -18.06 13.21
N ASP A 103 7.40 -17.50 11.99
CA ASP A 103 8.63 -17.16 11.24
C ASP A 103 9.24 -15.79 11.65
N GLY A 104 8.74 -15.17 12.71
CA GLY A 104 9.20 -13.88 13.24
C GLY A 104 8.77 -12.66 12.43
N LYS A 105 7.95 -12.83 11.37
CA LYS A 105 7.47 -11.70 10.55
C LYS A 105 6.19 -11.07 11.10
N LEU A 106 5.96 -9.82 10.72
CA LEU A 106 4.72 -9.09 11.04
C LEU A 106 3.49 -9.83 10.51
N ASN A 107 2.51 -10.06 11.37
CA ASN A 107 1.34 -10.88 11.06
C ASN A 107 0.18 -10.06 10.47
N VAL A 108 0.40 -9.52 9.26
CA VAL A 108 -0.60 -8.69 8.57
C VAL A 108 -1.91 -9.45 8.31
N GLY A 109 -1.84 -10.77 8.04
CA GLY A 109 -3.02 -11.60 7.83
C GLY A 109 -3.94 -11.60 9.05
N ALA A 110 -3.40 -11.95 10.22
CA ALA A 110 -4.18 -11.93 11.47
C ALA A 110 -4.64 -10.51 11.86
N LEU A 111 -3.85 -9.49 11.54
CA LEU A 111 -4.22 -8.10 11.83
C LEU A 111 -5.42 -7.62 11.01
N VAL A 112 -5.45 -7.97 9.72
CA VAL A 112 -6.54 -7.61 8.80
C VAL A 112 -7.79 -8.47 9.06
N GLY A 113 -7.60 -9.77 9.27
CA GLY A 113 -8.67 -10.77 9.33
C GLY A 113 -8.72 -11.60 8.06
#